data_AF-A0A359LM11-F1
#
_entry.id   AF-A0A359LM11-F1
#
_cell.length_a   1.000
_cell.length_b   1.000
_cell.length_c   1.000
_cell.angle_alpha   90.00
_cell.angle_beta   90.00
_cell.angle_gamma   90.00
#
_symmetry.space_group_name_H-M   'P 1'
#
loop_
_entity.id
_entity.type
_entity.pdbx_description
1 polymer ?
#
loop_
_entity_poly.entity_id
_entity_poly.type
_entity_poly.pdbx_seq_one_letter_code
_entity_poly.pdbx_strand_id
1 'polypeptide(L)'
;MRDPLLAPAVFLCLGIALARWVTFEAAELALAAAAFAALAFAGRRLRIAPVVHFCLWVALGALSLTVHRPGPPPVLDAAAQETVLLEGCVVEPPVFSETREQFLLELAPNARARVSLYLRDEEPLPRLAYGQRVEVEGRARVPRNFQNPGAFDVEAHRQASGGARVLHVVGGVDQHVVPRPVLQP
;
A
#
# COMPACT_ATOMS: atom_id res chain seq x y z
N MET A 1 -29.32 28.54 11.83
CA MET A 1 -29.12 27.85 10.54
C MET A 1 -28.32 26.59 10.85
N ARG A 2 -28.89 25.41 10.61
CA ARG A 2 -28.22 24.11 10.84
C ARG A 2 -27.07 23.96 9.83
N ASP A 3 -25.98 23.36 10.27
CA ASP A 3 -24.66 23.41 9.62
C ASP A 3 -24.69 23.15 8.10
N PRO A 4 -24.34 24.14 7.25
CA PRO A 4 -24.45 24.00 5.79
C PRO A 4 -23.49 22.96 5.20
N LEU A 5 -22.48 22.55 5.96
CA LEU A 5 -21.51 21.52 5.57
C LEU A 5 -21.97 20.09 5.89
N LEU A 6 -23.03 19.93 6.69
CA LEU A 6 -23.46 18.60 7.13
C LEU A 6 -24.10 17.81 5.98
N ALA A 7 -24.90 18.47 5.13
CA ALA A 7 -25.49 17.84 3.96
C ALA A 7 -24.43 17.29 2.97
N PRO A 8 -23.45 18.08 2.46
CA PRO A 8 -22.45 17.55 1.55
C PRO A 8 -21.56 16.47 2.20
N ALA A 9 -21.25 16.58 3.50
CA ALA A 9 -20.51 15.54 4.21
C ALA A 9 -21.26 14.20 4.24
N VAL A 10 -22.58 14.21 4.51
CA VAL A 10 -23.41 13.00 4.50
C VAL A 10 -23.42 12.34 3.11
N PHE A 11 -23.55 13.13 2.04
CA PHE A 11 -23.53 12.58 0.67
C PHE A 11 -22.15 12.08 0.24
N LEU A 12 -21.07 12.70 0.70
CA LEU A 12 -19.71 12.19 0.52
C LEU A 12 -19.55 10.82 1.21
N CYS A 13 -19.95 10.71 2.48
CA CYS A 13 -19.93 9.45 3.21
C CYS A 13 -20.80 8.38 2.55
N LEU A 14 -21.96 8.76 2.01
CA LEU A 14 -22.85 7.86 1.27
C LEU A 14 -22.17 7.31 0.01
N GLY A 15 -21.44 8.16 -0.73
CA GLY A 15 -20.64 7.73 -1.89
C GLY A 15 -19.56 6.72 -1.53
N ILE A 16 -18.84 6.95 -0.42
CA ILE A 16 -17.83 6.01 0.10
C ILE A 16 -18.48 4.67 0.47
N ALA A 17 -19.63 4.70 1.15
CA ALA A 17 -20.35 3.48 1.54
C ALA A 17 -20.83 2.70 0.30
N LEU A 18 -21.42 3.37 -0.68
CA LEU A 18 -21.89 2.74 -1.93
C LEU A 18 -20.76 2.08 -2.72
N ALA A 19 -19.60 2.73 -2.80
CA ALA A 19 -18.43 2.18 -3.46
C ALA A 19 -17.92 0.89 -2.80
N ARG A 20 -18.31 0.57 -1.55
CA ARG A 20 -17.96 -0.72 -0.92
C ARG A 20 -18.79 -1.90 -1.46
N TRP A 21 -20.01 -1.66 -1.94
CA TRP A 21 -20.91 -2.71 -2.43
C TRP A 21 -20.89 -2.84 -3.95
N VAL A 22 -20.62 -1.75 -4.67
CA VAL A 22 -20.57 -1.74 -6.14
C VAL A 22 -19.16 -1.43 -6.59
N THR A 23 -18.62 -2.28 -7.47
CA THR A 23 -17.35 -2.05 -8.13
C THR A 23 -17.56 -1.07 -9.28
N PHE A 24 -17.03 0.13 -9.12
CA PHE A 24 -16.99 1.15 -10.16
C PHE A 24 -15.57 1.30 -10.69
N GLU A 25 -15.44 1.60 -11.98
CA GLU A 25 -14.16 1.99 -12.57
C GLU A 25 -13.90 3.48 -12.30
N ALA A 26 -12.64 3.85 -12.02
CA ALA A 26 -12.29 5.23 -11.68
C ALA A 26 -12.60 6.22 -12.81
N ALA A 27 -12.48 5.78 -14.08
CA ALA A 27 -12.77 6.60 -15.25
C ALA A 27 -14.26 6.96 -15.35
N GLU A 28 -15.16 6.00 -15.09
CA GLU A 28 -16.60 6.21 -15.12
C GLU A 28 -17.04 7.21 -14.04
N LEU A 29 -16.50 7.07 -12.82
CA LEU A 29 -16.79 7.99 -11.72
C LEU A 29 -16.22 9.39 -11.96
N ALA A 30 -15.04 9.51 -12.56
CA ALA A 30 -14.46 10.80 -12.93
C ALA A 30 -15.33 11.51 -13.99
N LEU A 31 -15.81 10.78 -14.99
CA LEU A 31 -16.70 11.33 -16.02
C LEU A 31 -18.06 11.72 -15.44
N ALA A 32 -18.63 10.89 -14.56
CA ALA A 32 -19.86 11.21 -13.84
C ALA A 32 -19.71 12.45 -12.95
N ALA A 33 -18.62 12.57 -12.19
CA ALA A 33 -18.33 13.74 -11.38
C ALA A 33 -18.17 15.00 -12.24
N ALA A 34 -17.46 14.92 -13.37
CA ALA A 34 -17.33 16.04 -14.31
C ALA A 34 -18.69 16.46 -14.90
N ALA A 35 -19.53 15.51 -15.28
CA ALA A 35 -20.86 15.78 -15.80
C ALA A 35 -21.77 16.44 -14.75
N PHE A 36 -21.77 15.94 -13.51
CA PHE A 36 -22.54 16.56 -12.42
C PHE A 36 -22.00 17.94 -12.04
N ALA A 37 -20.69 18.17 -12.10
CA ALA A 37 -20.11 19.49 -11.89
C ALA A 37 -20.55 20.48 -12.98
N ALA A 38 -20.52 20.06 -14.24
CA ALA A 38 -21.00 20.88 -15.38
C ALA A 38 -22.50 21.19 -15.26
N LEU A 39 -23.33 20.20 -14.90
CA LEU A 39 -24.75 20.37 -14.68
C LEU A 39 -25.06 21.26 -13.47
N ALA A 40 -24.30 21.15 -12.37
CA ALA A 40 -24.45 22.01 -11.21
C ALA A 40 -24.10 23.48 -11.57
N PHE A 41 -23.08 23.68 -12.39
CA PHE A 41 -22.64 25.00 -12.83
C PHE A 41 -23.62 25.67 -13.80
N ALA A 42 -24.09 24.93 -14.81
CA ALA A 42 -25.06 25.40 -15.79
C ALA A 42 -26.47 25.55 -15.19
N GLY A 43 -26.86 24.59 -14.34
CA GLY A 43 -28.17 24.50 -13.71
C GLY A 43 -28.31 25.28 -12.41
N ARG A 44 -27.36 26.13 -12.03
CA ARG A 44 -27.36 26.86 -10.73
C ARG A 44 -28.62 27.70 -10.46
N ARG A 45 -29.38 28.04 -11.50
CA ARG A 45 -30.64 28.79 -11.43
C ARG A 45 -31.89 27.91 -11.46
N LEU A 46 -31.74 26.61 -11.68
CA LEU A 46 -32.82 25.65 -11.75
C LEU A 46 -33.11 25.06 -10.37
N ARG A 47 -34.38 24.70 -10.11
CA ARG A 47 -34.79 24.07 -8.84
C ARG A 47 -34.11 22.72 -8.57
N ILE A 48 -33.48 22.11 -9.58
CA ILE A 48 -32.75 20.85 -9.49
C ILE A 48 -31.28 21.00 -9.04
N ALA A 49 -30.76 22.24 -8.96
CA ALA A 49 -29.39 22.52 -8.55
C ALA A 49 -28.93 21.79 -7.26
N PRO A 50 -29.72 21.75 -6.15
CA PRO A 50 -29.29 21.05 -4.94
C PRO A 50 -29.17 19.54 -5.14
N VAL A 51 -30.07 18.93 -5.93
CA VAL A 51 -30.03 17.48 -6.21
C VAL A 51 -28.77 17.12 -7.01
N VAL A 52 -28.46 17.89 -8.05
CA VAL A 52 -27.26 17.68 -8.87
C VAL A 52 -25.99 17.86 -8.03
N HIS A 53 -25.98 18.85 -7.14
CA HIS A 53 -24.87 19.07 -6.22
C HIS A 53 -24.66 17.90 -5.25
N PHE A 54 -25.74 17.30 -4.73
CA PHE A 54 -25.62 16.11 -3.89
C PHE A 54 -25.15 14.88 -4.67
N CYS A 55 -25.61 14.67 -5.90
CA CYS A 55 -25.09 13.61 -6.77
C CYS A 55 -23.60 13.75 -7.06
N LEU A 56 -23.12 14.99 -7.23
CA LEU A 56 -21.69 15.28 -7.35
C LEU A 56 -20.90 14.82 -6.12
N TRP A 57 -21.38 15.13 -4.91
CA TRP A 57 -20.72 14.71 -3.67
C TRP A 57 -20.69 13.19 -3.49
N VAL A 58 -21.75 12.49 -3.88
CA VAL A 58 -21.77 11.01 -3.91
C VAL A 58 -20.72 10.48 -4.88
N ALA A 59 -20.65 11.02 -6.11
CA ALA A 59 -19.67 10.59 -7.11
C ALA A 59 -18.23 10.86 -6.65
N LEU A 60 -17.96 12.02 -6.03
CA LEU A 60 -16.65 12.35 -5.47
C LEU A 60 -16.27 11.43 -4.30
N GLY A 61 -17.21 11.06 -3.44
CA GLY A 61 -16.98 10.12 -2.35
C GLY A 61 -16.62 8.73 -2.87
N ALA A 62 -17.34 8.24 -3.88
CA ALA A 62 -17.04 6.97 -4.53
C ALA A 62 -15.67 7.00 -5.22
N LEU A 63 -15.37 8.08 -5.96
CA LEU A 63 -14.11 8.28 -6.67
C LEU A 63 -12.92 8.29 -5.71
N SER A 64 -13.06 8.98 -4.58
CA SER A 64 -12.04 9.06 -3.53
C SER A 64 -11.65 7.66 -3.05
N LEU A 65 -12.63 6.81 -2.75
CA LEU A 65 -12.35 5.43 -2.34
C LEU A 65 -11.67 4.63 -3.45
N THR A 66 -12.15 4.73 -4.70
CA THR A 66 -11.62 3.94 -5.81
C THR A 66 -10.19 4.32 -6.20
N VAL A 67 -9.84 5.61 -6.15
CA VAL A 67 -8.48 6.08 -6.45
C VAL A 67 -7.49 5.67 -5.36
N HIS A 68 -7.93 5.63 -4.11
CA HIS A 68 -7.10 5.22 -2.97
C HIS A 68 -7.19 3.72 -2.65
N ARG A 69 -7.84 2.91 -3.49
CA ARG A 69 -7.82 1.45 -3.30
C ARG A 69 -6.38 0.98 -3.50
N PRO A 70 -5.74 0.38 -2.46
CA PRO A 70 -4.47 -0.28 -2.68
C PRO A 70 -4.66 -1.36 -3.74
N GLY A 71 -3.69 -1.46 -4.66
CA GLY A 71 -3.68 -2.49 -5.69
C GLY A 71 -3.68 -3.90 -5.10
N PRO A 72 -3.89 -4.94 -5.93
CA PRO A 72 -3.79 -6.32 -5.47
C PRO A 72 -2.44 -6.53 -4.79
N PRO A 73 -2.41 -7.23 -3.63
CA PRO A 73 -1.17 -7.41 -2.91
C PRO A 73 -0.17 -8.15 -3.81
N PRO A 74 1.09 -7.69 -3.88
CA PRO A 74 2.10 -8.39 -4.64
C PRO A 74 2.26 -9.82 -4.09
N VAL A 75 2.29 -10.79 -5.00
CA VAL A 75 2.47 -12.21 -4.68
C VAL A 75 3.89 -12.57 -5.07
N LEU A 76 4.62 -13.19 -4.14
CA LEU A 76 5.90 -13.80 -4.46
C LEU A 76 5.62 -15.19 -5.05
N ASP A 77 6.17 -15.43 -6.23
CA ASP A 77 6.13 -16.74 -6.90
C ASP A 77 7.19 -17.67 -6.28
N ALA A 78 6.99 -17.98 -4.99
CA ALA A 78 7.85 -18.89 -4.24
C ALA A 78 7.03 -19.65 -3.20
N ALA A 79 7.32 -20.94 -3.05
CA ALA A 79 6.73 -21.76 -2.02
C ALA A 79 7.18 -21.30 -0.62
N ALA A 80 6.34 -21.59 0.38
CA ALA A 80 6.70 -21.28 1.76
C ALA A 80 7.99 -22.02 2.16
N GLN A 81 8.96 -21.28 2.70
CA GLN A 81 10.31 -21.73 3.07
C GLN A 81 11.25 -22.04 1.90
N GLU A 82 10.87 -21.72 0.67
CA GLU A 82 11.77 -21.78 -0.47
C GLU A 82 12.91 -20.76 -0.31
N THR A 83 14.12 -21.17 -0.69
CA THR A 83 15.26 -20.25 -0.79
C THR A 83 15.09 -19.44 -2.06
N VAL A 84 14.92 -18.14 -1.89
CA VAL A 84 14.74 -17.19 -2.99
C VAL A 84 15.91 -16.22 -3.03
N LEU A 85 16.27 -15.82 -4.24
CA LEU A 85 17.18 -14.73 -4.50
C LEU A 85 16.34 -13.48 -4.77
N LEU A 86 16.43 -12.51 -3.89
CA LEU A 86 15.71 -11.24 -4.00
C LEU A 86 16.65 -10.14 -4.42
N GLU A 87 16.27 -9.43 -5.47
CA GLU A 87 16.99 -8.24 -5.92
C GLU A 87 16.05 -7.02 -5.79
N GLY A 88 16.55 -5.93 -5.23
CA GLY A 88 15.76 -4.71 -5.10
C GLY A 88 16.55 -3.53 -4.54
N CYS A 89 15.85 -2.42 -4.33
CA CYS A 89 16.41 -1.19 -3.76
C CYS A 89 16.03 -1.04 -2.29
N VAL A 90 16.98 -0.63 -1.44
CA VAL A 90 16.71 -0.35 -0.03
C VAL A 90 15.87 0.93 0.09
N VAL A 91 14.62 0.81 0.51
CA VAL A 91 13.66 1.94 0.66
C VAL A 91 13.53 2.38 2.11
N GLU A 92 13.84 1.51 3.06
CA GLU A 92 13.90 1.89 4.46
C GLU A 92 15.24 1.43 5.03
N PRO A 93 16.06 2.36 5.56
CA PRO A 93 17.35 2.01 6.11
C PRO A 93 17.19 1.03 7.29
N PRO A 94 18.22 0.23 7.57
CA PRO A 94 18.12 -0.83 8.54
C PRO A 94 17.79 -0.33 9.95
N VAL A 95 16.80 -0.98 10.56
CA VAL A 95 16.47 -0.87 11.98
C VAL A 95 17.18 -2.00 12.71
N PHE A 96 18.11 -1.63 13.59
CA PHE A 96 18.83 -2.57 14.44
C PHE A 96 17.95 -3.03 15.59
N SER A 97 17.86 -4.34 15.78
CA SER A 97 17.44 -4.96 17.04
C SER A 97 18.55 -5.88 17.52
N GLU A 98 18.68 -6.08 18.84
CA GLU A 98 19.86 -6.68 19.51
C GLU A 98 20.40 -7.98 18.87
N THR A 99 19.60 -8.73 18.13
CA THR A 99 19.96 -10.03 17.51
C THR A 99 19.69 -10.12 16.01
N ARG A 100 19.12 -9.08 15.38
CA ARG A 100 18.75 -9.08 13.96
C ARG A 100 18.63 -7.67 13.40
N GLU A 101 19.02 -7.51 12.14
CA GLU A 101 18.83 -6.29 11.36
C GLU A 101 17.60 -6.44 10.46
N GLN A 102 16.72 -5.44 10.44
CA GLN A 102 15.54 -5.43 9.58
C GLN A 102 15.57 -4.24 8.65
N PHE A 103 15.40 -4.47 7.35
CA PHE A 103 15.28 -3.40 6.36
C PHE A 103 14.21 -3.73 5.33
N LEU A 104 13.76 -2.70 4.60
CA LEU A 104 12.73 -2.82 3.57
C LEU A 104 13.36 -2.70 2.18
N LEU A 105 13.14 -3.72 1.37
CA LEU A 105 13.62 -3.85 0.00
C LEU A 105 12.44 -3.67 -0.96
N GLU A 106 12.53 -2.77 -1.92
CA GLU A 106 11.57 -2.68 -3.03
C GLU A 106 12.06 -3.52 -4.20
N LEU A 107 11.31 -4.60 -4.48
CA LEU A 107 11.58 -5.58 -5.54
C LEU A 107 11.04 -5.10 -6.90
N ALA A 108 9.90 -4.41 -6.89
CA ALA A 108 9.22 -3.84 -8.04
C ALA A 108 8.34 -2.66 -7.58
N PRO A 109 7.82 -1.80 -8.47
CA PRO A 109 6.97 -0.67 -8.08
C PRO A 109 5.79 -1.14 -7.21
N ASN A 110 5.68 -0.59 -6.00
CA ASN A 110 4.66 -1.00 -5.00
C ASN A 110 4.79 -2.47 -4.53
N ALA A 111 5.94 -3.10 -4.70
CA ALA A 111 6.25 -4.44 -4.21
C ALA A 111 7.47 -4.39 -3.30
N ARG A 112 7.24 -4.46 -1.99
CA ARG A 112 8.24 -4.33 -0.94
C ARG A 112 8.31 -5.60 -0.08
N ALA A 113 9.52 -6.05 0.22
CA ALA A 113 9.83 -7.18 1.08
C ALA A 113 10.62 -6.72 2.31
N ARG A 114 10.39 -7.32 3.48
CA ARG A 114 11.19 -7.05 4.68
C ARG A 114 12.18 -8.17 4.87
N VAL A 115 13.44 -7.80 4.76
CA VAL A 115 14.54 -8.72 5.02
C VAL A 115 14.86 -8.63 6.51
N SER A 116 15.03 -9.79 7.14
CA SER A 116 15.52 -9.92 8.51
C SER A 116 16.80 -10.74 8.47
N LEU A 117 17.94 -10.09 8.66
CA LEU A 117 19.25 -10.73 8.74
C LEU A 117 19.54 -11.06 10.21
N TYR A 118 19.84 -12.33 10.50
CA TYR A 118 20.31 -12.74 11.82
C TYR A 118 21.84 -12.67 11.83
N LEU A 119 22.41 -12.03 12.86
CA LEU A 119 23.86 -11.91 13.01
C LEU A 119 24.47 -13.20 13.56
N ARG A 120 25.66 -13.55 13.09
CA ARG A 120 26.64 -14.37 13.84
C ARG A 120 27.50 -13.42 14.69
N ASP A 121 27.98 -13.90 15.84
CA ASP A 121 28.62 -13.08 16.88
C ASP A 121 29.92 -12.35 16.47
N GLU A 122 30.43 -12.46 15.24
CA GLU A 122 31.70 -11.84 14.83
C GLU A 122 31.74 -11.36 13.36
N GLU A 123 30.62 -11.37 12.62
CA GLU A 123 30.58 -10.88 11.22
C GLU A 123 30.16 -9.39 11.15
N PRO A 124 30.94 -8.52 10.48
CA PRO A 124 30.58 -7.11 10.33
C PRO A 124 29.37 -6.97 9.40
N LEU A 125 28.37 -6.20 9.84
CA LEU A 125 27.17 -5.96 9.03
C LEU A 125 27.51 -5.28 7.70
N PRO A 126 26.87 -5.69 6.59
CA PRO A 126 26.92 -4.92 5.36
C PRO A 126 26.27 -3.56 5.62
N ARG A 127 27.03 -2.46 5.49
CA ARG A 127 26.47 -1.11 5.59
C ARG A 127 25.58 -0.84 4.38
N LEU A 128 24.28 -1.06 4.55
CA LEU A 128 23.27 -0.80 3.53
C LEU A 128 22.80 0.65 3.62
N ALA A 129 22.92 1.38 2.51
CA ALA A 129 22.42 2.74 2.38
C ALA A 129 21.04 2.76 1.70
N TYR A 130 20.23 3.77 2.04
CA TYR A 130 19.00 4.05 1.29
C TYR A 130 19.31 4.27 -0.20
N GLY A 131 18.49 3.69 -1.08
CA GLY A 131 18.67 3.74 -2.53
C GLY A 131 19.71 2.76 -3.09
N GLN A 132 20.39 1.99 -2.24
CA GLN A 132 21.34 0.98 -2.67
C GLN A 132 20.60 -0.24 -3.23
N ARG A 133 21.05 -0.74 -4.38
CA ARG A 133 20.56 -1.98 -4.96
C ARG A 133 21.31 -3.17 -4.36
N VAL A 134 20.56 -4.10 -3.78
CA VAL A 134 21.12 -5.25 -3.06
C VAL A 134 20.49 -6.52 -3.56
N GLU A 135 21.30 -7.57 -3.54
CA GLU A 135 20.89 -8.93 -3.81
C GLU A 135 20.98 -9.71 -2.50
N VAL A 136 19.88 -10.34 -2.11
CA VAL A 136 19.73 -11.05 -0.85
C VAL A 136 19.21 -12.44 -1.15
N GLU A 137 20.03 -13.45 -0.88
CA GLU A 137 19.56 -14.83 -0.80
C GLU A 137 18.91 -15.04 0.58
N GLY A 138 17.74 -15.67 0.63
CA GLY A 138 17.03 -15.84 1.90
C GLY A 138 15.82 -16.77 1.80
N ARG A 139 15.34 -17.25 2.93
CA ARG A 139 14.15 -18.12 2.94
C ARG A 139 12.88 -17.27 3.01
N ALA A 140 12.02 -17.42 2.02
CA ALA A 140 10.71 -16.76 1.98
C ALA A 140 9.80 -17.33 3.06
N ARG A 141 9.39 -16.50 4.02
CA ARG A 141 8.38 -16.85 5.01
C ARG A 141 7.12 -16.01 4.77
N VAL A 142 6.03 -16.72 4.49
CA VAL A 142 4.70 -16.15 4.61
C VAL A 142 4.41 -16.01 6.10
N PRO A 143 4.17 -14.80 6.62
CA PRO A 143 3.83 -14.65 8.02
C PRO A 143 2.53 -15.41 8.31
N ARG A 144 2.49 -16.10 9.45
CA ARG A 144 1.35 -16.90 9.92
C ARG A 144 0.68 -16.17 11.09
N ASN A 145 -0.57 -16.49 11.40
CA ASN A 145 -1.40 -15.89 12.45
C ASN A 145 -1.88 -14.45 12.18
N PHE A 146 -2.55 -14.25 11.04
CA PHE A 146 -3.41 -13.08 10.84
C PHE A 146 -4.87 -13.47 11.06
N GLN A 147 -5.72 -12.51 11.45
CA GLN A 147 -7.13 -12.70 11.81
C GLN A 147 -7.41 -13.38 13.16
N ASN A 148 -6.61 -13.14 14.20
CA ASN A 148 -6.95 -13.59 15.54
C ASN A 148 -8.00 -12.62 16.16
N PRO A 149 -9.23 -13.06 16.50
CA PRO A 149 -10.26 -12.16 17.02
C PRO A 149 -9.81 -11.50 18.33
N GLY A 150 -9.76 -10.16 18.33
CA GLY A 150 -9.28 -9.35 19.45
C GLY A 150 -7.80 -8.96 19.41
N ALA A 151 -7.02 -9.48 18.45
CA ALA A 151 -5.64 -9.05 18.22
C ALA A 151 -5.57 -8.00 17.10
N PHE A 152 -4.52 -7.19 17.12
CA PHE A 152 -4.27 -6.17 16.09
C PHE A 152 -4.11 -6.80 14.71
N ASP A 153 -4.83 -6.30 13.71
CA ASP A 153 -4.71 -6.75 12.32
C ASP A 153 -3.46 -6.13 11.68
N VAL A 154 -2.36 -6.87 11.82
CA VAL A 154 -1.05 -6.49 11.31
C VAL A 154 -1.03 -6.42 9.78
N GLU A 155 -1.86 -7.18 9.06
CA GLU A 155 -1.96 -7.07 7.60
C GLU A 155 -2.69 -5.79 7.21
N ALA A 156 -3.85 -5.51 7.81
CA ALA A 156 -4.63 -4.29 7.51
C ALA A 156 -3.86 -3.02 7.87
N HIS A 157 -3.16 -2.99 9.01
CA HIS A 157 -2.32 -1.86 9.37
C HIS A 157 -1.16 -1.65 8.39
N ARG A 158 -0.49 -2.72 7.95
CA ARG A 158 0.63 -2.61 7.00
C ARG A 158 0.17 -2.22 5.60
N GLN A 159 -1.01 -2.69 5.17
CA GLN A 159 -1.63 -2.24 3.92
C GLN A 159 -1.99 -0.75 3.97
N ALA A 160 -2.53 -0.27 5.11
CA ALA A 160 -2.87 1.14 5.31
C ALA A 160 -1.65 2.07 5.33
N SER A 161 -0.49 1.58 5.81
CA SER A 161 0.78 2.34 5.81
C SER A 161 1.49 2.40 4.45
N GLY A 162 0.82 1.98 3.36
CA GLY A 162 1.42 1.92 2.01
C GLY A 162 2.35 0.71 1.81
N GLY A 163 2.24 -0.30 2.68
CA GLY A 163 3.05 -1.50 2.65
C GLY A 163 2.45 -2.55 1.73
N ALA A 164 3.07 -2.71 0.57
CA ALA A 164 3.14 -3.97 -0.15
C ALA A 164 3.28 -5.17 0.82
N ARG A 165 2.81 -6.35 0.43
CA ARG A 165 2.89 -7.55 1.27
C ARG A 165 4.33 -7.81 1.68
N VAL A 166 4.64 -7.43 2.92
CA VAL A 166 5.96 -7.53 3.51
C VAL A 166 6.26 -9.00 3.76
N LEU A 167 6.92 -9.65 2.80
CA LEU A 167 7.46 -10.99 2.99
C LEU A 167 8.61 -10.93 3.98
N HIS A 168 8.61 -11.84 4.95
CA HIS A 168 9.73 -12.01 5.84
C HIS A 168 10.74 -12.91 5.17
N VAL A 169 11.86 -12.34 4.77
CA VAL A 169 12.98 -13.13 4.29
C VAL A 169 13.92 -13.29 5.45
N VAL A 170 14.03 -14.53 5.92
CA VAL A 170 14.96 -14.86 7.00
C VAL A 170 16.30 -15.18 6.35
N GLY A 171 17.24 -14.26 6.57
CA GLY A 171 18.64 -14.44 6.31
C GLY A 171 19.20 -15.50 7.25
N GLY A 172 19.63 -16.66 6.76
CA GLY A 172 20.25 -17.71 7.58
C GLY A 172 21.71 -17.92 7.19
N VAL A 173 22.59 -17.90 8.19
CA VAL A 173 23.89 -18.61 8.40
C VAL A 173 24.91 -18.77 7.24
N ASP A 174 24.49 -18.89 5.97
CA ASP A 174 25.35 -19.10 4.79
C ASP A 174 25.11 -18.07 3.66
N GLN A 175 24.51 -16.90 3.96
CA GLN A 175 23.98 -16.01 2.92
C GLN A 175 24.82 -14.76 2.68
N HIS A 176 25.08 -14.49 1.39
CA HIS A 176 25.82 -13.32 0.94
C HIS A 176 24.85 -12.21 0.55
N VAL A 177 24.91 -11.09 1.28
CA VAL A 177 24.34 -9.82 0.79
C VAL A 177 25.38 -9.19 -0.10
N VAL A 178 25.19 -9.28 -1.41
CA VAL A 178 26.12 -8.70 -2.37
C VAL A 178 25.60 -7.32 -2.76
N PRO A 179 26.30 -6.23 -2.40
CA PRO A 179 25.96 -4.92 -2.92
C PRO A 179 26.26 -4.89 -4.42
N ARG A 180 25.24 -4.68 -5.25
CA ARG A 180 25.48 -4.46 -6.68
C ARG A 180 25.80 -2.99 -6.92
N PRO A 181 26.82 -2.69 -7.76
CA PRO A 181 27.02 -1.33 -8.22
C PRO A 181 25.76 -0.87 -8.94
N VAL A 182 25.34 0.37 -8.68
CA VAL A 182 24.24 1.02 -9.37
C VAL A 182 24.64 1.12 -10.84
N LEU A 183 24.11 0.24 -11.69
CA LEU A 183 24.11 0.46 -13.13
C LEU A 183 23.25 1.70 -13.35
N GLN A 184 23.92 2.85 -13.54
CA GLN A 184 23.27 4.06 -14.03
C GLN A 184 22.61 3.71 -15.37
N PRO A 185 21.34 4.11 -15.60
CA PRO A 185 20.72 4.02 -16.92
C PRO A 185 21.44 4.90 -17.94
#